data_AF-A0A6M8MYH3-F1
#
_entry.id   AF-A0A6M8MYH3-F1
#
_cell.length_a   1.000
_cell.length_b   1.000
_cell.length_c   1.000
_cell.angle_alpha   90.00
_cell.angle_beta   90.00
_cell.angle_gamma   90.00
#
_symmetry.space_group_name_H-M   'P 1'
#
loop_
_entity.id
_entity.type
_entity.pdbx_description
1 polymer ?
#
loop_
_entity_poly.entity_id
_entity_poly.type
_entity_poly.pdbx_seq_one_letter_code
_entity_poly.pdbx_strand_id
1 'polypeptide(L)'
;MNASLIEFISKISSGCMSDEEIGKIADEAAQAYADPDAFLTANPDINFDDTFPIPLGEWVVIGSLPDTVLLQADTYPDLLTEIMASFGPNVPFNIKPKQLVKAEPLVALNRIQVQLSSMNKDMGGYVLMDISEPLDHVLQTVLVYGTDVERVMALGVELGILIEPALEALKAQI
;
A
#
# COMPACT_ATOMS: atom_id res chain seq x y z
N MET A 1 10.02 13.63 9.73
CA MET A 1 8.59 13.46 9.42
C MET A 1 8.31 13.77 7.96
N ASN A 2 8.16 15.03 7.52
CA ASN A 2 7.82 15.31 6.11
C ASN A 2 8.79 14.69 5.08
N ALA A 3 10.12 14.86 5.24
CA ALA A 3 11.09 14.20 4.36
C ALA A 3 10.96 12.66 4.36
N SER A 4 10.68 12.08 5.53
CA SER A 4 10.46 10.63 5.71
C SER A 4 9.15 10.18 5.03
N LEU A 5 8.09 11.00 5.08
CA LEU A 5 6.83 10.77 4.38
C LEU A 5 7.02 10.83 2.86
N ILE A 6 7.75 11.82 2.34
CA ILE A 6 8.10 11.92 0.91
C ILE A 6 8.82 10.65 0.46
N GLU A 7 9.85 10.23 1.20
CA GLU A 7 10.60 9.02 0.86
C GLU A 7 9.71 7.76 0.92
N PHE A 8 8.87 7.65 1.96
CA PHE A 8 7.95 6.53 2.13
C PHE A 8 6.95 6.42 0.98
N ILE A 9 6.23 7.51 0.70
CA ILE A 9 5.22 7.58 -0.36
C ILE A 9 5.86 7.33 -1.73
N SER A 10 7.04 7.91 -1.98
CA SER A 10 7.81 7.64 -3.21
C SER A 10 8.08 6.15 -3.40
N LYS A 11 8.51 5.45 -2.34
CA LYS A 11 8.84 4.02 -2.38
C LYS A 11 7.59 3.14 -2.55
N ILE A 12 6.51 3.41 -1.83
CA ILE A 12 5.26 2.61 -1.94
C ILE A 12 4.49 2.88 -3.23
N SER A 13 4.72 4.02 -3.88
CA SER A 13 4.15 4.32 -5.20
C SER A 13 4.81 3.55 -6.34
N SER A 14 6.01 3.00 -6.14
CA SER A 14 6.80 2.31 -7.18
C SER A 14 6.95 3.07 -8.51
N GLY A 15 6.86 4.41 -8.48
CA GLY A 15 6.96 5.28 -9.66
C GLY A 15 5.63 5.58 -10.36
N CYS A 16 4.50 5.20 -9.76
CA CYS A 16 3.15 5.51 -10.27
C CYS A 16 2.70 6.95 -9.99
N MET A 17 3.44 7.69 -9.16
CA MET A 17 3.10 9.06 -8.74
C MET A 17 4.23 10.03 -9.09
N SER A 18 3.85 11.27 -9.39
CA SER A 18 4.80 12.36 -9.59
C SER A 18 5.34 12.90 -8.26
N ASP A 19 6.53 13.52 -8.30
CA ASP A 19 7.13 14.16 -7.11
C ASP A 19 6.22 15.25 -6.52
N GLU A 20 5.41 15.92 -7.35
CA GLU A 20 4.45 16.95 -6.90
C GLU A 20 3.30 16.33 -6.10
N GLU A 21 2.71 15.23 -6.60
CA GLU A 21 1.65 14.50 -5.88
C GLU A 21 2.18 13.93 -4.56
N ILE A 22 3.36 13.33 -4.59
CA ILE A 22 4.04 12.80 -3.39
C ILE A 22 4.28 13.90 -2.36
N GLY A 23 4.83 15.04 -2.80
CA GLY A 23 5.11 16.18 -1.94
C GLY A 23 3.85 16.73 -1.29
N LYS A 24 2.77 16.88 -2.08
CA LYS A 24 1.48 17.35 -1.58
C LYS A 24 0.92 16.45 -0.47
N ILE A 25 0.88 15.14 -0.69
CA ILE A 25 0.37 14.20 0.32
C ILE A 25 1.24 14.23 1.58
N ALA A 26 2.57 14.25 1.42
CA ALA A 26 3.49 14.32 2.54
C ALA A 26 3.34 15.61 3.36
N ASP A 27 3.07 16.73 2.71
CA ASP A 27 2.83 18.03 3.37
C ASP A 27 1.52 18.03 4.16
N GLU A 28 0.44 17.52 3.57
CA GLU A 28 -0.87 17.40 4.22
C GLU A 28 -0.81 16.43 5.41
N ALA A 29 -0.23 15.24 5.22
CA ALA A 29 -0.05 14.27 6.29
C ALA A 29 0.84 14.80 7.42
N ALA A 30 1.93 15.52 7.10
CA ALA A 30 2.80 16.10 8.12
C ALA A 30 2.07 17.16 8.97
N GLN A 31 1.18 17.96 8.37
CA GLN A 31 0.34 18.90 9.11
C GLN A 31 -0.66 18.17 10.00
N ALA A 32 -1.31 17.13 9.48
CA ALA A 32 -2.22 16.29 10.24
C ALA A 32 -1.56 15.56 11.41
N TYR A 33 -0.30 15.11 11.27
CA TYR A 33 0.47 14.55 12.39
C TYR A 33 0.85 15.60 13.44
N ALA A 34 1.09 16.85 13.02
CA ALA A 34 1.56 17.90 13.92
C ALA A 34 0.44 18.51 14.78
N ASP A 35 -0.73 18.75 14.18
CA ASP A 35 -1.90 19.34 14.84
C ASP A 35 -3.20 18.83 14.20
N PRO A 36 -3.71 17.67 14.63
CA PRO A 36 -4.92 17.06 14.05
C PRO A 36 -6.16 17.97 14.12
N ASP A 37 -6.35 18.67 15.24
CA ASP A 37 -7.52 19.53 15.47
C ASP A 37 -7.50 20.76 14.54
N ALA A 38 -6.35 21.40 14.40
CA ALA A 38 -6.18 22.51 13.46
C ALA A 38 -6.34 22.04 12.01
N PHE A 39 -5.83 20.87 11.68
CA PHE A 39 -5.95 20.29 10.34
C PHE A 39 -7.40 19.99 9.97
N LEU A 40 -8.18 19.35 10.84
CA LEU A 40 -9.61 19.10 10.61
C LEU A 40 -10.42 20.40 10.52
N THR A 41 -10.07 21.40 11.32
CA THR A 41 -10.70 22.74 11.25
C THR A 41 -10.45 23.41 9.89
N ALA A 42 -9.24 23.26 9.34
CA ALA A 42 -8.87 23.80 8.04
C ALA A 42 -9.45 23.00 6.86
N ASN A 43 -9.74 21.71 7.08
CA ASN A 43 -10.20 20.76 6.06
C ASN A 43 -11.53 20.10 6.49
N PRO A 44 -12.64 20.85 6.55
CA PRO A 44 -13.92 20.36 7.08
C PRO A 44 -14.56 19.25 6.23
N ASP A 45 -14.09 19.04 4.99
CA ASP A 45 -14.57 17.99 4.09
C ASP A 45 -13.92 16.63 4.37
N ILE A 46 -12.89 16.58 5.22
CA ILE A 46 -12.23 15.31 5.60
C ILE A 46 -13.15 14.53 6.54
N ASN A 47 -13.61 13.38 6.07
CA ASN A 47 -14.39 12.43 6.85
C ASN A 47 -13.49 11.48 7.64
N PHE A 48 -12.77 12.02 8.63
CA PHE A 48 -11.95 11.22 9.52
C PHE A 48 -12.84 10.40 10.47
N ASP A 49 -12.70 9.09 10.45
CA ASP A 49 -13.37 8.18 11.38
C ASP A 49 -12.40 7.79 12.51
N ASP A 50 -12.60 8.39 13.67
CA ASP A 50 -11.76 8.20 14.86
C ASP A 50 -11.99 6.84 15.56
N THR A 51 -12.87 5.99 15.03
CA THR A 51 -13.04 4.61 15.50
C THR A 51 -11.95 3.67 14.99
N PHE A 52 -11.28 4.03 13.89
CA PHE A 52 -10.12 3.30 13.40
C PHE A 52 -8.89 3.58 14.30
N PRO A 53 -8.07 2.55 14.61
CA PRO A 53 -6.92 2.69 15.49
C PRO A 53 -5.70 3.34 14.81
N ILE A 54 -5.90 4.28 13.88
CA ILE A 54 -4.83 4.99 13.15
C ILE A 54 -4.91 6.50 13.39
N PRO A 55 -3.76 7.20 13.49
CA PRO A 55 -3.75 8.66 13.61
C PRO A 55 -4.21 9.33 12.32
N LEU A 56 -4.74 10.56 12.43
CA LEU A 56 -5.19 11.35 11.27
C LEU A 56 -4.10 11.54 10.20
N GLY A 57 -2.83 11.68 10.61
CA GLY A 57 -1.74 11.78 9.65
C GLY A 57 -1.58 10.53 8.78
N GLU A 58 -1.77 9.34 9.35
CA GLU A 58 -1.76 8.06 8.62
C GLU A 58 -2.99 7.96 7.73
N TRP A 59 -4.16 8.33 8.25
CA TRP A 59 -5.41 8.41 7.49
C TRP A 59 -5.26 9.28 6.24
N VAL A 60 -4.63 10.45 6.37
CA VAL A 60 -4.37 11.35 5.23
C VAL A 60 -3.43 10.71 4.21
N VAL A 61 -2.39 9.98 4.65
CA VAL A 61 -1.54 9.23 3.71
C VAL A 61 -2.36 8.22 2.94
N ILE A 62 -3.04 7.30 3.63
CA ILE A 62 -3.75 6.18 3.02
C ILE A 62 -4.90 6.67 2.14
N GLY A 63 -5.73 7.58 2.64
CA GLY A 63 -6.89 8.12 1.91
C GLY A 63 -6.54 9.01 0.72
N SER A 64 -5.28 9.43 0.57
CA SER A 64 -4.81 10.25 -0.56
C SER A 64 -4.06 9.45 -1.63
N LEU A 65 -3.73 8.18 -1.37
CA LEU A 65 -3.09 7.34 -2.38
C LEU A 65 -4.11 7.01 -3.49
N PRO A 66 -3.71 7.07 -4.77
CA PRO A 66 -4.59 6.66 -5.86
C PRO A 66 -4.75 5.13 -5.88
N ASP A 67 -5.86 4.65 -6.47
CA ASP A 67 -6.16 3.21 -6.63
C ASP A 67 -5.07 2.43 -7.40
N THR A 68 -4.25 3.13 -8.19
CA THR A 68 -3.10 2.52 -8.89
C THR A 68 -1.93 2.20 -7.94
N VAL A 69 -1.95 2.73 -6.72
CA VAL A 69 -0.95 2.53 -5.67
C VAL A 69 -1.54 1.75 -4.50
N LEU A 70 -2.67 2.19 -3.95
CA LEU A 70 -3.37 1.52 -2.86
C LEU A 70 -4.33 0.46 -3.43
N LEU A 71 -3.90 -0.80 -3.38
CA LEU A 71 -4.64 -1.92 -3.95
C LEU A 71 -5.46 -2.59 -2.85
N GLN A 72 -6.79 -2.51 -2.98
CA GLN A 72 -7.73 -2.98 -1.99
C GLN A 72 -8.71 -3.99 -2.59
N ALA A 73 -9.09 -4.99 -1.80
CA ALA A 73 -10.08 -5.99 -2.21
C ALA A 73 -10.58 -6.83 -1.02
N ASP A 74 -11.74 -7.47 -1.17
CA ASP A 74 -12.24 -8.43 -0.17
C ASP A 74 -11.76 -9.86 -0.42
N THR A 75 -11.24 -10.14 -1.62
CA THR A 75 -10.80 -11.49 -2.02
C THR A 75 -9.51 -11.46 -2.83
N TYR A 76 -8.70 -12.53 -2.78
CA TYR A 76 -7.48 -12.64 -3.60
C TYR A 76 -7.71 -12.63 -5.13
N PRO A 77 -8.78 -13.23 -5.68
CA PRO A 77 -9.15 -13.02 -7.08
C PRO A 77 -9.34 -11.54 -7.45
N ASP A 78 -10.03 -10.78 -6.60
CA ASP A 78 -10.30 -9.35 -6.84
C ASP A 78 -9.01 -8.54 -6.65
N LEU A 79 -8.20 -8.84 -5.63
CA LEU A 79 -6.88 -8.24 -5.44
C LEU A 79 -5.97 -8.44 -6.65
N LEU A 80 -5.94 -9.65 -7.21
CA LEU A 80 -5.17 -9.91 -8.44
C LEU A 80 -5.72 -9.11 -9.63
N THR A 81 -7.02 -8.84 -9.68
CA THR A 81 -7.62 -8.01 -10.73
C THR A 81 -7.14 -6.56 -10.62
N GLU A 82 -7.15 -5.99 -9.40
CA GLU A 82 -6.63 -4.65 -9.13
C GLU A 82 -5.13 -4.55 -9.45
N ILE A 83 -4.33 -5.52 -9.00
CA ILE A 83 -2.91 -5.61 -9.34
C ILE A 83 -2.73 -5.63 -10.86
N MET A 84 -3.47 -6.45 -11.60
CA MET A 84 -3.34 -6.50 -13.06
C MET A 84 -3.74 -5.18 -13.72
N ALA A 85 -4.74 -4.48 -13.19
CA ALA A 85 -5.18 -3.19 -13.68
C ALA A 85 -4.11 -2.11 -13.48
N SER A 86 -3.40 -2.11 -12.34
CA SER A 86 -2.36 -1.11 -12.06
C SER A 86 -1.16 -1.17 -13.01
N PHE A 87 -0.83 -2.35 -13.55
CA PHE A 87 0.20 -2.51 -14.59
C PHE A 87 -0.29 -2.20 -16.01
N GLY A 88 -1.60 -2.15 -16.23
CA GLY A 88 -2.22 -1.95 -17.52
C GLY A 88 -2.29 -3.19 -18.42
N PRO A 89 -3.09 -3.12 -19.50
CA PRO A 89 -3.50 -4.31 -20.28
C PRO A 89 -2.38 -5.00 -21.07
N ASN A 90 -1.23 -4.34 -21.22
CA ASN A 90 -0.11 -4.83 -22.03
C ASN A 90 0.92 -5.61 -21.21
N VAL A 91 0.79 -5.66 -19.89
CA VAL A 91 1.71 -6.40 -19.02
C VAL A 91 1.20 -7.83 -18.83
N PRO A 92 1.96 -8.86 -19.25
CA PRO A 92 1.48 -10.23 -19.19
C PRO A 92 1.57 -10.79 -17.76
N PHE A 93 0.45 -11.34 -17.29
CA PHE A 93 0.38 -12.14 -16.07
C PHE A 93 0.16 -13.61 -16.42
N ASN A 94 0.95 -14.51 -15.84
CA ASN A 94 0.82 -15.96 -16.06
C ASN A 94 -0.32 -16.57 -15.23
N ILE A 95 -0.64 -15.94 -14.11
CA ILE A 95 -1.77 -16.29 -13.24
C ILE A 95 -3.02 -15.48 -13.62
N LYS A 96 -4.20 -16.03 -13.38
CA LYS A 96 -5.50 -15.38 -13.62
C LYS A 96 -6.37 -15.42 -12.37
N PRO A 97 -7.23 -14.40 -12.12
CA PRO A 97 -8.13 -14.36 -10.95
C PRO A 97 -8.91 -15.66 -10.70
N LYS A 98 -9.46 -16.25 -11.77
CA LYS A 98 -10.21 -17.52 -11.69
C LYS A 98 -9.43 -18.71 -11.11
N GLN A 99 -8.10 -18.68 -11.16
CA GLN A 99 -7.25 -19.73 -10.59
C GLN A 99 -7.09 -19.61 -9.06
N LEU A 100 -7.52 -18.49 -8.48
CA LEU A 100 -7.46 -18.20 -7.04
C LEU A 100 -8.78 -18.46 -6.30
N VAL A 101 -9.91 -18.58 -7.02
CA VAL A 101 -11.27 -18.70 -6.43
C VAL A 101 -11.42 -19.85 -5.43
N LYS A 102 -10.67 -20.95 -5.59
CA LYS A 102 -10.69 -22.12 -4.69
C LYS A 102 -9.35 -22.33 -3.98
N ALA A 103 -8.43 -21.38 -4.07
CA ALA A 103 -7.15 -21.48 -3.41
C ALA A 103 -7.29 -21.02 -1.97
N GLU A 104 -6.70 -21.77 -1.04
CA GLU A 104 -6.53 -21.30 0.34
C GLU A 104 -5.74 -19.99 0.36
N PRO A 105 -5.97 -19.09 1.35
CA PRO A 105 -5.33 -17.76 1.43
C PRO A 105 -3.83 -17.76 1.17
N LEU A 106 -3.07 -18.61 1.90
CA LEU A 106 -1.62 -18.69 1.75
C LEU A 106 -1.20 -19.15 0.36
N VAL A 107 -1.95 -20.06 -0.25
CA VAL A 107 -1.67 -20.55 -1.61
C VAL A 107 -1.98 -19.47 -2.65
N ALA A 108 -3.06 -18.71 -2.45
CA ALA A 108 -3.44 -17.62 -3.34
C ALA A 108 -2.39 -16.49 -3.30
N LEU A 109 -2.05 -16.03 -2.10
CA LEU A 109 -1.08 -14.96 -1.88
C LEU A 109 0.32 -15.35 -2.36
N ASN A 110 0.76 -16.58 -2.11
CA ASN A 110 2.04 -17.08 -2.63
C ASN A 110 2.09 -17.07 -4.16
N ARG A 111 0.99 -17.43 -4.85
CA ARG A 111 0.94 -17.38 -6.33
C ARG A 111 1.04 -15.95 -6.84
N ILE A 112 0.36 -15.00 -6.21
CA ILE A 112 0.45 -13.57 -6.51
C ILE A 112 1.90 -13.10 -6.33
N GLN A 113 2.50 -13.37 -5.17
CA GLN A 113 3.87 -12.95 -4.87
C GLN A 113 4.91 -13.57 -5.81
N VAL A 114 4.75 -14.82 -6.25
CA VAL A 114 5.62 -15.46 -7.25
C VAL A 114 5.52 -14.78 -8.61
N GLN A 115 4.32 -14.37 -9.02
CA GLN A 115 4.16 -13.60 -10.26
C GLN A 115 4.85 -12.24 -10.13
N LEU A 116 4.60 -11.50 -9.05
CA LEU A 116 5.16 -10.17 -8.80
C LEU A 116 6.70 -10.16 -8.69
N SER A 117 7.30 -11.16 -8.04
CA SER A 117 8.76 -11.25 -7.91
C SER A 117 9.49 -11.53 -9.23
N SER A 118 8.78 -12.05 -10.23
CA SER A 118 9.33 -12.31 -11.57
C SER A 118 9.38 -11.07 -12.46
N MET A 119 8.67 -10.00 -12.09
CA MET A 119 8.50 -8.76 -12.84
C MET A 119 9.55 -7.73 -12.43
N ASN A 120 10.02 -6.88 -13.35
CA ASN A 120 11.03 -5.85 -13.06
C ASN A 120 12.25 -6.35 -12.24
N LYS A 121 12.98 -7.31 -12.82
CA LYS A 121 14.10 -8.01 -12.15
C LYS A 121 15.25 -7.10 -11.74
N ASP A 122 15.45 -6.00 -12.46
CA ASP A 122 16.51 -5.03 -12.14
C ASP A 122 16.26 -4.34 -10.80
N MET A 123 14.99 -4.23 -10.39
CA MET A 123 14.55 -3.71 -9.09
C MET A 123 14.27 -4.82 -8.06
N GLY A 124 14.68 -6.06 -8.34
CA GLY A 124 14.53 -7.19 -7.44
C GLY A 124 13.13 -7.80 -7.37
N GLY A 125 12.23 -7.49 -8.32
CA GLY A 125 10.83 -7.92 -8.23
C GLY A 125 9.92 -6.88 -7.62
N TYR A 126 8.62 -7.13 -7.63
CA TYR A 126 7.68 -6.48 -6.72
C TYR A 126 7.38 -7.37 -5.53
N VAL A 127 7.27 -6.77 -4.35
CA VAL A 127 6.78 -7.38 -3.12
C VAL A 127 5.46 -6.74 -2.77
N LEU A 128 4.46 -7.59 -2.54
CA LEU A 128 3.15 -7.15 -2.05
C LEU A 128 3.28 -6.92 -0.54
N MET A 129 3.03 -5.69 -0.11
CA MET A 129 3.14 -5.28 1.28
C MET A 129 1.74 -4.97 1.81
N ASP A 130 1.37 -5.54 2.95
CA ASP A 130 0.24 -5.04 3.73
C ASP A 130 0.60 -3.65 4.26
N ILE A 131 -0.35 -2.72 4.28
CA ILE A 131 -0.11 -1.34 4.70
C ILE A 131 -1.29 -0.79 5.52
N SER A 132 -0.98 -0.20 6.67
CA SER A 132 -1.93 0.39 7.63
C SER A 132 -3.04 -0.59 8.07
N GLU A 133 -3.95 -0.10 8.91
CA GLU A 133 -5.20 -0.80 9.18
C GLU A 133 -6.10 -0.73 7.93
N PRO A 134 -6.71 -1.84 7.48
CA PRO A 134 -7.62 -1.81 6.35
C PRO A 134 -8.88 -0.97 6.67
N LEU A 135 -9.20 -0.02 5.80
CA LEU A 135 -10.31 0.92 6.03
C LEU A 135 -11.65 0.40 5.49
N ASP A 136 -11.71 0.12 4.20
CA ASP A 136 -12.96 -0.25 3.51
C ASP A 136 -13.04 -1.74 3.15
N HIS A 137 -11.89 -2.38 2.96
CA HIS A 137 -11.75 -3.73 2.44
C HIS A 137 -10.88 -4.60 3.34
N VAL A 138 -11.03 -5.91 3.26
CA VAL A 138 -10.26 -6.84 4.10
C VAL A 138 -8.76 -6.87 3.74
N LEU A 139 -8.43 -6.67 2.46
CA LEU A 139 -7.05 -6.61 1.98
C LEU A 139 -6.74 -5.16 1.59
N GLN A 140 -5.62 -4.64 2.10
CA GLN A 140 -5.11 -3.30 1.80
C GLN A 140 -3.61 -3.38 1.62
N THR A 141 -3.16 -3.20 0.38
CA THR A 141 -1.78 -3.50 0.00
C THR A 141 -1.18 -2.46 -0.94
N VAL A 142 0.14 -2.39 -0.96
CA VAL A 142 0.93 -1.63 -1.94
C VAL A 142 1.97 -2.54 -2.59
N LEU A 143 2.44 -2.15 -3.77
CA LEU A 143 3.54 -2.81 -4.45
C LEU A 143 4.84 -2.04 -4.19
N VAL A 144 5.84 -2.72 -3.65
CA VAL A 144 7.17 -2.14 -3.37
C VAL A 144 8.22 -2.91 -4.16
N TYR A 145 9.21 -2.21 -4.71
CA TYR A 145 10.36 -2.86 -5.33
C TYR A 145 11.13 -3.71 -4.32
N GLY A 146 11.58 -4.90 -4.73
CA GLY A 146 12.32 -5.82 -3.87
C GLY A 146 13.57 -5.18 -3.24
N THR A 147 14.26 -4.30 -3.97
CA THR A 147 15.41 -3.54 -3.46
C THR A 147 15.06 -2.48 -2.40
N ASP A 148 13.79 -2.11 -2.30
CA ASP A 148 13.30 -1.02 -1.45
C ASP A 148 12.60 -1.50 -0.17
N VAL A 149 12.30 -2.80 -0.06
CA VAL A 149 11.54 -3.40 1.05
C VAL A 149 12.14 -3.06 2.41
N GLU A 150 13.45 -3.25 2.59
CA GLU A 150 14.11 -2.97 3.88
C GLU A 150 13.97 -1.50 4.28
N ARG A 151 14.11 -0.59 3.31
CA ARG A 151 14.00 0.84 3.57
C ARG A 151 12.57 1.26 3.89
N VAL A 152 11.59 0.71 3.15
CA VAL A 152 10.16 0.96 3.40
C VAL A 152 9.74 0.51 4.79
N MET A 153 10.16 -0.69 5.22
CA MET A 153 9.84 -1.16 6.58
C MET A 153 10.48 -0.28 7.66
N ALA A 154 11.73 0.16 7.45
CA ALA A 154 12.38 1.08 8.38
C ALA A 154 11.66 2.44 8.47
N LEU A 155 11.16 2.97 7.34
CA LEU A 155 10.35 4.18 7.29
C LEU A 155 8.99 3.98 7.95
N GLY A 156 8.33 2.84 7.76
CA GLY A 156 7.08 2.51 8.43
C GLY A 156 7.22 2.57 9.96
N VAL A 157 8.30 1.97 10.50
CA VAL A 157 8.62 2.08 11.93
C VAL A 157 8.87 3.52 12.37
N GLU A 158 9.60 4.31 11.58
CA GLU A 158 9.87 5.73 11.88
C GLU A 158 8.59 6.57 11.91
N LEU A 159 7.66 6.30 10.99
CA LEU A 159 6.41 7.02 10.80
C LEU A 159 5.27 6.49 11.69
N GLY A 160 5.45 5.31 12.30
CA GLY A 160 4.40 4.62 13.03
C GLY A 160 3.32 4.01 12.12
N ILE A 161 3.62 3.79 10.84
CA ILE A 161 2.70 3.19 9.86
C ILE A 161 3.03 1.70 9.74
N LEU A 162 2.01 0.85 9.93
CA LEU A 162 2.17 -0.59 9.71
C LEU A 162 2.50 -0.83 8.24
N ILE A 163 3.61 -1.53 7.98
CA ILE A 163 3.94 -2.01 6.64
C ILE A 163 4.80 -3.26 6.74
N GLU A 164 4.36 -4.35 6.11
CA GLU A 164 5.08 -5.62 6.15
C GLU A 164 4.79 -6.48 4.91
N PRO A 165 5.69 -7.40 4.52
CA PRO A 165 5.46 -8.29 3.39
C PRO A 165 4.25 -9.20 3.65
N ALA A 166 3.19 -9.04 2.85
CA ALA A 166 1.89 -9.68 3.10
C ALA A 166 1.98 -11.21 3.18
N LEU A 167 2.84 -11.81 2.34
CA LEU A 167 3.04 -13.25 2.35
C LEU A 167 3.67 -13.75 3.66
N GLU A 168 4.62 -13.00 4.22
CA GLU A 168 5.30 -13.39 5.45
C GLU A 168 4.44 -13.12 6.68
N ALA A 169 3.70 -12.01 6.69
CA ALA A 169 2.68 -11.71 7.69
C ALA A 169 1.63 -12.83 7.79
N LEU A 170 1.10 -13.28 6.65
CA LEU A 170 0.12 -14.37 6.61
C LEU A 170 0.71 -15.70 7.08
N LYS A 171 1.99 -16.00 6.77
CA LYS A 171 2.65 -17.23 7.27
C LYS A 171 2.82 -17.21 8.79
N ALA A 172 3.05 -16.04 9.38
CA ALA A 172 3.24 -15.91 10.83
C ALA A 172 1.95 -16.13 11.65
N GLN A 173 0.79 -16.08 10.99
CA GLN A 173 -0.54 -16.26 11.61
C GLN A 173 -1.02 -17.72 11.64
N ILE A 174 -0.28 -18.65 11.02
CA ILE A 174 -0.64 -20.07 10.85
C ILE A 174 0.26 -20.95 11.71
#